data_AF-A0A1G6U6T0-F1
#
_entry.id   AF-A0A1G6U6T0-F1
#
_cell.length_a   1.000
_cell.length_b   1.000
_cell.length_c   1.000
_cell.angle_alpha   90.00
_cell.angle_beta   90.00
_cell.angle_gamma   90.00
#
_symmetry.space_group_name_H-M   'P 1'
#
loop_
_entity.id
_entity.type
_entity.pdbx_description
1 polymer ?
#
loop_
_entity_poly.entity_id
_entity_poly.type
_entity_poly.pdbx_seq_one_letter_code
_entity_poly.pdbx_strand_id
1 'polypeptide(L)'
;MTRRLTRYLLLFTITLALPIHATEANCSPQAIHRPLVNDFFSRGDYEGAIARLEQAKQQQDACRPETLDADWYWLRSDLSLAYLKAGREQDCLVLLGRLINNTASFQDIRQNLENEYRLHRALETNQQLCGAAHEKRLSAYRSPPCPQPVRGALASVATAADRCLVLLPVTEAESCPKLEEWQHGKPLRQLSPSKDDITSSLADTSRCCSIQTLRVSKDNGQYRIRLQGEGRDCYGGTAYDLIDTLYLLKGNELVPEQDFSGTR
;
A
#
# COMPACT_ATOMS: atom_id res chain seq x y z
N MET A 1 -2.53 45.48 65.66
CA MET A 1 -3.85 44.82 65.60
C MET A 1 -4.69 45.47 64.51
N THR A 2 -4.85 44.83 63.35
CA THR A 2 -6.11 44.73 62.57
C THR A 2 -5.84 44.02 61.25
N ARG A 3 -6.64 42.99 61.01
CA ARG A 3 -6.65 42.04 59.88
C ARG A 3 -6.92 42.73 58.54
N ARG A 4 -6.30 42.23 57.46
CA ARG A 4 -6.99 42.01 56.18
C ARG A 4 -6.52 40.71 55.53
N LEU A 5 -7.48 39.79 55.43
CA LEU A 5 -7.43 38.57 54.63
C LEU A 5 -7.48 38.93 53.16
N THR A 6 -6.58 38.40 52.35
CA THR A 6 -6.73 38.37 50.89
C THR A 6 -6.83 36.91 50.45
N ARG A 7 -8.04 36.57 49.97
CA ARG A 7 -8.43 35.28 49.42
C ARG A 7 -7.63 35.01 48.14
N TYR A 8 -6.90 33.90 48.08
CA TYR A 8 -6.46 33.33 46.81
C TYR A 8 -7.59 32.47 46.25
N LEU A 9 -8.10 32.87 45.08
CA LEU A 9 -9.05 32.13 44.27
C LEU A 9 -8.35 30.86 43.73
N LEU A 10 -8.81 29.69 44.16
CA LEU A 10 -8.47 28.41 43.56
C LEU A 10 -9.38 28.23 42.32
N LEU A 11 -8.81 28.40 41.13
CA LEU A 11 -9.48 28.09 39.85
C LEU A 11 -9.51 26.56 39.69
N PHE A 12 -10.64 25.95 40.05
CA PHE A 12 -10.97 24.58 39.65
C PHE A 12 -11.31 24.59 38.15
N THR A 13 -10.38 24.16 37.31
CA THR A 13 -10.68 23.79 35.91
C THR A 13 -11.42 22.46 35.92
N ILE A 14 -12.74 22.52 35.83
CA ILE A 14 -13.60 21.36 35.54
C ILE A 14 -13.39 21.03 34.06
N THR A 15 -12.57 20.02 33.77
CA THR A 15 -12.57 19.36 32.46
C THR A 15 -13.90 18.62 32.31
N LEU A 16 -14.85 19.24 31.60
CA LEU A 16 -16.03 18.58 31.07
C LEU A 16 -15.56 17.48 30.10
N ALA A 17 -15.41 16.27 30.60
CA ALA A 17 -15.40 15.07 29.78
C ALA A 17 -16.82 14.92 29.21
N LEU A 18 -17.03 15.46 28.01
CA LEU A 18 -18.22 15.13 27.23
C LEU A 18 -18.19 13.61 27.01
N PRO A 19 -19.26 12.88 27.36
CA PRO A 19 -19.36 11.49 26.96
C PRO A 19 -19.42 11.50 25.43
N ILE A 20 -18.40 10.96 24.78
CA ILE A 20 -18.52 10.54 23.40
C ILE A 20 -19.54 9.40 23.45
N HIS A 21 -20.81 9.73 23.28
CA HIS A 21 -21.82 8.73 23.02
C HIS A 21 -21.39 8.06 21.72
N ALA A 22 -20.89 6.83 21.83
CA ALA A 22 -20.80 5.95 20.68
C ALA A 22 -22.24 5.79 20.19
N THR A 23 -22.64 6.59 19.20
CA THR A 23 -23.90 6.41 18.50
C THR A 23 -23.88 4.99 17.98
N GLU A 24 -24.81 4.15 18.45
CA GLU A 24 -24.97 2.79 17.94
C GLU A 24 -25.03 2.85 16.41
N ALA A 25 -24.26 1.97 15.76
CA ALA A 25 -24.23 1.93 14.31
C ALA A 25 -25.64 1.65 13.80
N ASN A 26 -26.17 2.52 12.93
CA ASN A 26 -27.46 2.28 12.29
C ASN A 26 -27.32 1.14 11.26
N CYS A 27 -27.72 -0.06 11.65
CA CYS A 27 -27.64 -1.26 10.82
C CYS A 27 -28.95 -1.57 10.07
N SER A 28 -29.82 -0.58 9.90
CA SER A 28 -31.00 -0.75 9.05
C SER A 28 -30.59 -1.03 7.59
N PRO A 29 -31.36 -1.83 6.84
CA PRO A 29 -31.05 -2.15 5.44
C PRO A 29 -30.78 -0.92 4.57
N GLN A 30 -31.51 0.18 4.80
CA GLN A 30 -31.32 1.44 4.08
C GLN A 30 -29.98 2.12 4.40
N ALA A 31 -29.49 2.00 5.63
CA ALA A 31 -28.24 2.63 6.07
C ALA A 31 -27.00 1.89 5.54
N ILE A 32 -27.10 0.58 5.31
CA ILE A 32 -26.01 -0.27 4.80
C ILE A 32 -26.09 -0.52 3.29
N HIS A 33 -27.13 -0.01 2.62
CA HIS A 33 -27.30 -0.18 1.18
C HIS A 33 -26.25 0.59 0.37
N ARG A 34 -25.80 -0.02 -0.73
CA ARG A 34 -24.86 0.61 -1.67
C ARG A 34 -25.50 1.86 -2.30
N PRO A 35 -24.90 3.06 -2.13
CA PRO A 35 -25.42 4.26 -2.76
C PRO A 35 -25.11 4.29 -4.27
N LEU A 36 -26.02 4.85 -5.06
CA LEU A 36 -25.72 5.18 -6.46
C LEU A 36 -24.83 6.43 -6.53
N VAL A 37 -23.82 6.40 -7.40
CA VAL A 37 -22.85 7.50 -7.57
C VAL A 37 -22.73 7.99 -9.01
N ASN A 38 -23.65 7.59 -9.90
CA ASN A 38 -23.60 7.91 -11.32
C ASN A 38 -23.53 9.42 -11.59
N ASP A 39 -24.23 10.23 -10.81
CA ASP A 39 -24.23 11.69 -10.94
C ASP A 39 -22.90 12.32 -10.53
N PHE A 40 -22.16 11.71 -9.61
CA PHE A 40 -20.80 12.14 -9.28
C PHE A 40 -19.86 11.85 -10.45
N PHE A 41 -19.92 10.63 -10.98
CA PHE A 41 -19.11 10.20 -12.12
C PHE A 41 -19.38 11.02 -13.39
N SER A 42 -20.64 11.34 -13.69
CA SER A 42 -21.00 12.12 -14.89
C SER A 42 -20.46 13.55 -14.85
N ARG A 43 -20.25 14.10 -13.65
CA ARG A 43 -19.68 15.43 -13.42
C ARG A 43 -18.16 15.42 -13.18
N GLY A 44 -17.54 14.23 -13.15
CA GLY A 44 -16.12 14.08 -12.81
C GLY A 44 -15.79 14.32 -11.34
N ASP A 45 -16.78 14.35 -10.45
CA ASP A 45 -16.60 14.53 -9.00
C ASP A 45 -16.28 13.19 -8.33
N TYR A 46 -15.08 12.67 -8.58
CA TYR A 46 -14.66 11.37 -8.08
C TYR A 46 -14.40 11.37 -6.57
N GLU A 47 -13.93 12.49 -5.99
CA GLU A 47 -13.74 12.61 -4.53
C GLU A 47 -15.09 12.63 -3.80
N GLY A 48 -16.12 13.28 -4.35
CA GLY A 48 -17.49 13.20 -3.82
C GLY A 48 -18.04 11.76 -3.86
N ALA A 49 -17.79 11.03 -4.95
CA ALA A 49 -18.15 9.61 -5.04
C ALA A 49 -17.42 8.77 -4.00
N ILE A 50 -16.11 8.96 -3.83
CA ILE A 50 -15.28 8.26 -2.84
C ILE A 50 -15.81 8.52 -1.43
N ALA A 51 -16.04 9.78 -1.05
CA ALA A 51 -16.53 10.14 0.28
C ALA A 51 -17.86 9.44 0.58
N ARG A 52 -18.78 9.40 -0.39
CA ARG A 52 -20.08 8.73 -0.25
C ARG A 52 -19.95 7.21 -0.10
N LEU A 53 -19.09 6.59 -0.90
CA LEU A 53 -18.87 5.15 -0.89
C LEU A 53 -18.09 4.69 0.35
N GLU A 54 -17.06 5.41 0.79
CA GLU A 54 -16.32 5.11 2.02
C GLU A 54 -17.21 5.23 3.25
N GLN A 55 -18.08 6.24 3.32
CA GLN A 55 -19.05 6.35 4.41
C GLN A 55 -19.94 5.10 4.49
N ALA A 56 -20.49 4.66 3.35
CA ALA A 56 -21.32 3.47 3.28
C ALA A 56 -20.51 2.18 3.58
N LYS A 57 -19.27 2.10 3.11
CA LYS A 57 -18.34 1.01 3.42
C LYS A 57 -18.10 0.89 4.93
N GLN A 58 -17.79 2.00 5.59
CA GLN A 58 -17.58 2.06 7.04
C GLN A 58 -18.82 1.62 7.80
N GLN A 59 -20.01 2.04 7.34
CA GLN A 59 -21.27 1.63 7.95
C GLN A 59 -21.51 0.11 7.79
N GLN A 60 -21.29 -0.44 6.58
CA GLN A 60 -21.36 -1.89 6.34
C GLN A 60 -20.37 -2.66 7.22
N ASP A 61 -19.11 -2.21 7.29
CA ASP A 61 -18.06 -2.87 8.08
C ASP A 61 -18.38 -2.85 9.59
N ALA A 62 -18.95 -1.74 10.09
CA ALA A 62 -19.34 -1.59 11.50
C ALA A 62 -20.52 -2.49 11.89
N CYS A 63 -21.44 -2.73 10.96
CA CYS A 63 -22.63 -3.55 11.19
C CYS A 63 -22.38 -5.07 11.08
N ARG A 64 -21.16 -5.48 10.69
CA ARG A 64 -20.71 -6.89 10.60
C ARG A 64 -21.81 -7.82 10.05
N PRO A 65 -22.17 -7.71 8.76
CA PRO A 65 -23.20 -8.56 8.20
C PRO A 65 -22.78 -10.04 8.35
N GLU A 66 -23.70 -10.88 8.84
CA GLU A 66 -23.46 -12.32 9.02
C GLU A 66 -23.16 -13.02 7.68
N THR A 67 -23.53 -12.39 6.56
CA THR A 67 -23.25 -12.83 5.19
C THR A 67 -22.74 -11.67 4.35
N LEU A 68 -21.65 -11.87 3.61
CA LEU A 68 -21.16 -10.90 2.63
C LEU A 68 -22.00 -11.02 1.36
N ASP A 69 -22.98 -10.12 1.20
CA ASP A 69 -23.92 -10.11 0.09
C ASP A 69 -23.40 -9.34 -1.14
N ALA A 70 -24.21 -9.30 -2.21
CA ALA A 70 -23.83 -8.67 -3.46
C ALA A 70 -23.57 -7.16 -3.31
N ASP A 71 -24.35 -6.49 -2.45
CA ASP A 71 -24.21 -5.05 -2.21
C ASP A 71 -22.88 -4.72 -1.56
N TRP A 72 -22.42 -5.56 -0.63
CA TRP A 72 -21.11 -5.43 0.00
C TRP A 72 -19.97 -5.46 -1.03
N TYR A 73 -19.99 -6.42 -1.96
CA TYR A 73 -18.96 -6.54 -2.99
C TYR A 73 -19.07 -5.47 -4.08
N TRP A 74 -20.29 -5.15 -4.54
CA TRP A 74 -20.50 -4.11 -5.55
C TRP A 74 -20.08 -2.74 -5.05
N LEU A 75 -20.29 -2.44 -3.76
CA LEU A 75 -19.82 -1.20 -3.16
C LEU A 75 -18.30 -1.06 -3.29
N ARG A 76 -17.56 -2.14 -2.98
CA ARG A 76 -16.08 -2.16 -3.07
C ARG A 76 -15.61 -2.11 -4.52
N SER A 77 -16.35 -2.72 -5.45
CA SER A 77 -16.11 -2.58 -6.88
C SER A 77 -16.24 -1.13 -7.34
N ASP A 78 -17.34 -0.44 -7.01
CA ASP A 78 -17.54 0.97 -7.35
C ASP A 78 -16.49 1.88 -6.73
N LEU A 79 -16.16 1.64 -5.45
CA LEU A 79 -15.16 2.42 -4.73
C LEU A 79 -13.77 2.25 -5.36
N SER A 80 -13.40 1.03 -5.77
CA SER A 80 -12.15 0.79 -6.48
C SER A 80 -12.08 1.54 -7.81
N LEU A 81 -13.19 1.60 -8.55
CA LEU A 81 -13.28 2.37 -9.78
C LEU A 81 -13.20 3.88 -9.51
N ALA A 82 -13.83 4.38 -8.44
CA ALA A 82 -13.76 5.78 -8.04
C ALA A 82 -12.33 6.17 -7.66
N TYR A 83 -11.62 5.32 -6.89
CA TYR A 83 -10.20 5.50 -6.59
C TYR A 83 -9.34 5.56 -7.85
N LEU A 84 -9.55 4.64 -8.79
CA LEU A 84 -8.85 4.67 -10.07
C LEU A 84 -9.08 5.98 -10.83
N LYS A 85 -10.33 6.44 -10.91
CA LYS A 85 -10.67 7.68 -11.63
C LYS A 85 -10.12 8.94 -10.96
N ALA A 86 -9.96 8.92 -9.64
CA ALA A 86 -9.33 9.98 -8.87
C ALA A 86 -7.78 9.95 -8.91
N GLY A 87 -7.15 8.95 -9.56
CA GLY A 87 -5.69 8.79 -9.53
C GLY A 87 -5.15 8.31 -8.17
N ARG A 88 -6.00 7.61 -7.40
CA ARG A 88 -5.67 7.00 -6.10
C ARG A 88 -5.44 5.50 -6.30
N GLU A 89 -4.51 5.14 -7.18
CA GLU A 89 -4.31 3.74 -7.58
C GLU A 89 -3.93 2.83 -6.40
N GLN A 90 -3.20 3.37 -5.42
CA GLN A 90 -2.81 2.60 -4.23
C GLN A 90 -4.01 2.21 -3.39
N ASP A 91 -4.94 3.14 -3.15
CA ASP A 91 -6.15 2.85 -2.37
C ASP A 91 -7.02 1.81 -3.08
N CYS A 92 -7.08 1.88 -4.41
CA CYS A 92 -7.70 0.83 -5.22
C CYS A 92 -7.03 -0.54 -5.03
N LEU A 93 -5.70 -0.61 -5.15
CA LEU A 93 -4.95 -1.86 -5.01
C LEU A 93 -5.08 -2.46 -3.61
N VAL A 94 -5.02 -1.63 -2.56
CA VAL A 94 -5.22 -2.07 -1.17
C VAL A 94 -6.63 -2.61 -0.95
N LEU A 95 -7.65 -1.91 -1.46
CA LEU A 95 -9.04 -2.33 -1.35
C LEU A 95 -9.28 -3.69 -2.01
N LEU A 96 -8.83 -3.84 -3.26
CA LEU A 96 -9.09 -5.05 -4.05
C LEU A 96 -8.16 -6.21 -3.70
N GLY A 97 -6.94 -5.92 -3.25
CA GLY A 97 -5.96 -6.93 -2.86
C GLY A 97 -6.48 -7.88 -1.78
N ARG A 98 -7.23 -7.34 -0.81
CA ARG A 98 -7.86 -8.13 0.27
C ARG A 98 -9.03 -8.99 -0.20
N LEU A 99 -9.64 -8.65 -1.34
CA LEU A 99 -10.84 -9.29 -1.84
C LEU A 99 -10.55 -10.37 -2.88
N ILE A 100 -9.60 -10.13 -3.77
CA ILE A 100 -9.28 -11.06 -4.87
C ILE A 100 -8.19 -12.04 -4.47
N ASN A 101 -7.18 -11.57 -3.72
CA ASN A 101 -6.05 -12.43 -3.38
C ASN A 101 -6.33 -13.32 -2.17
N ASN A 102 -7.47 -13.13 -1.49
CA ASN A 102 -7.93 -13.97 -0.39
C ASN A 102 -8.85 -15.09 -0.94
N THR A 103 -8.41 -16.34 -0.82
CA THR A 103 -9.17 -17.52 -1.28
C THR A 103 -10.49 -17.70 -0.55
N ALA A 104 -10.63 -17.25 0.71
CA ALA A 104 -11.89 -17.28 1.44
C ALA A 104 -12.94 -16.37 0.80
N SER A 105 -12.53 -15.15 0.39
CA SER A 105 -13.40 -14.21 -0.31
C SER A 105 -13.92 -14.77 -1.65
N PHE A 106 -13.09 -15.54 -2.37
CA PHE A 106 -13.55 -16.25 -3.57
C PHE A 106 -14.60 -17.33 -3.26
N GLN A 107 -14.44 -18.07 -2.16
CA GLN A 107 -15.42 -19.07 -1.73
C GLN A 107 -16.74 -18.38 -1.29
N ASP A 108 -16.65 -17.27 -0.57
CA ASP A 108 -17.81 -16.49 -0.13
C ASP A 108 -18.62 -15.95 -1.31
N ILE A 109 -17.96 -15.38 -2.32
CA ILE A 109 -18.60 -14.92 -3.57
C ILE A 109 -19.34 -16.07 -4.26
N ARG A 110 -18.70 -17.24 -4.37
CA ARG A 110 -19.28 -18.41 -5.04
C ARG A 110 -20.45 -19.02 -4.29
N GLN A 111 -20.40 -19.02 -2.97
CA GLN A 111 -21.41 -19.69 -2.14
C GLN A 111 -22.65 -18.82 -1.90
N ASN A 112 -22.49 -17.49 -1.87
CA ASN A 112 -23.51 -16.60 -1.34
C ASN A 112 -24.19 -15.70 -2.39
N LEU A 113 -23.72 -15.66 -3.65
CA LEU A 113 -24.18 -14.66 -4.63
C LEU A 113 -24.80 -15.26 -5.91
N GLU A 114 -26.01 -14.82 -6.24
CA GLU A 114 -26.59 -15.01 -7.57
C GLU A 114 -25.81 -14.16 -8.61
N ASN A 115 -25.35 -14.76 -9.71
CA ASN A 115 -24.48 -14.14 -10.73
C ASN A 115 -23.01 -13.86 -10.29
N GLU A 116 -22.44 -14.77 -9.50
CA GLU A 116 -21.03 -14.82 -9.06
C GLU A 116 -20.00 -14.34 -10.12
N TYR A 117 -20.17 -14.75 -11.37
CA TYR A 117 -19.20 -14.54 -12.44
C TYR A 117 -19.05 -13.06 -12.83
N ARG A 118 -20.16 -12.31 -12.88
CA ARG A 118 -20.12 -10.91 -13.33
C ARG A 118 -19.42 -10.03 -12.31
N LEU A 119 -19.73 -10.21 -11.04
CA LEU A 119 -19.14 -9.44 -9.95
C LEU A 119 -17.67 -9.79 -9.78
N HIS A 120 -17.32 -11.08 -9.78
CA HIS A 120 -15.93 -11.51 -9.70
C HIS A 120 -15.09 -10.91 -10.84
N ARG A 121 -15.57 -11.03 -12.08
CA ARG A 121 -14.91 -10.43 -13.26
C ARG A 121 -14.78 -8.91 -13.13
N ALA A 122 -15.77 -8.22 -12.57
CA ALA A 122 -15.69 -6.77 -12.36
C ALA A 122 -14.58 -6.39 -11.36
N LEU A 123 -14.48 -7.11 -10.25
CA LEU A 123 -13.41 -6.92 -9.27
C LEU A 123 -12.02 -7.17 -9.89
N GLU A 124 -11.86 -8.31 -10.59
CA GLU A 124 -10.60 -8.64 -11.29
C GLU A 124 -10.22 -7.58 -12.33
N THR A 125 -11.19 -7.13 -13.12
CA THR A 125 -10.99 -6.08 -14.13
C THR A 125 -10.52 -4.79 -13.45
N ASN A 126 -11.16 -4.37 -12.37
CA ASN A 126 -10.75 -3.16 -11.65
C ASN A 126 -9.34 -3.31 -11.06
N GLN A 127 -8.98 -4.49 -10.52
CA GLN A 127 -7.64 -4.72 -9.98
C GLN A 127 -6.58 -4.62 -11.08
N GLN A 128 -6.84 -5.21 -12.24
CA GLN A 128 -5.95 -5.11 -13.41
C GLN A 128 -5.79 -3.65 -13.87
N LEU A 129 -6.89 -2.90 -13.94
CA LEU A 129 -6.85 -1.48 -14.33
C LEU A 129 -6.06 -0.64 -13.31
N CYS A 130 -6.23 -0.89 -12.02
CA CYS A 130 -5.48 -0.19 -10.97
C CYS A 130 -4.00 -0.54 -10.99
N GLY A 131 -3.64 -1.82 -11.22
CA GLY A 131 -2.25 -2.24 -11.41
C GLY A 131 -1.61 -1.58 -12.62
N ALA A 132 -2.32 -1.55 -13.76
CA ALA A 132 -1.84 -0.90 -14.98
C ALA A 132 -1.65 0.62 -14.81
N ALA A 133 -2.59 1.29 -14.12
CA ALA A 133 -2.48 2.71 -13.83
C ALA A 133 -1.30 3.01 -12.88
N HIS A 134 -1.11 2.18 -11.85
CA HIS A 134 0.02 2.30 -10.92
C HIS A 134 1.38 2.12 -11.63
N GLU A 135 1.53 1.10 -12.48
CA GLU A 135 2.73 0.92 -13.29
C GLU A 135 2.95 2.08 -14.27
N LYS A 136 1.89 2.60 -14.87
CA LYS A 136 1.98 3.76 -15.78
C LYS A 136 2.47 5.00 -15.03
N ARG A 137 1.95 5.25 -13.82
CA ARG A 137 2.39 6.35 -12.94
C ARG A 137 3.87 6.24 -12.60
N LEU A 138 4.36 5.01 -12.38
CA LEU A 138 5.76 4.72 -12.05
C LEU A 138 6.62 4.37 -13.27
N SER A 139 6.17 4.68 -14.50
CA SER A 139 6.87 4.33 -15.75
C SER A 139 8.24 4.99 -15.95
N ALA A 140 8.55 6.02 -15.15
CA ALA A 140 9.88 6.62 -15.09
C ALA A 140 10.92 5.66 -14.49
N TYR A 141 10.50 4.71 -13.64
CA TYR A 141 11.37 3.67 -13.08
C TYR A 141 11.57 2.57 -14.11
N ARG A 142 12.80 2.44 -14.60
CA ARG A 142 13.18 1.51 -15.67
C ARG A 142 14.25 0.54 -15.18
N SER A 143 14.44 -0.55 -15.92
CA SER A 143 15.52 -1.51 -15.68
C SER A 143 16.47 -1.56 -16.89
N PRO A 144 17.17 -0.46 -17.22
CA PRO A 144 18.18 -0.50 -18.27
C PRO A 144 19.23 -1.56 -17.95
N PRO A 145 19.62 -2.42 -18.92
CA PRO A 145 20.54 -3.53 -18.65
C PRO A 145 21.92 -3.00 -18.26
N CYS A 146 22.52 -3.62 -17.24
CA CYS A 146 23.92 -3.37 -16.90
C CYS A 146 24.84 -3.92 -18.01
N PRO A 147 25.85 -3.16 -18.50
CA PRO A 147 26.79 -3.63 -19.53
C PRO A 147 27.57 -4.87 -19.14
N GLN A 148 27.85 -5.03 -17.84
CA GLN A 148 28.55 -6.18 -17.26
C GLN A 148 27.64 -6.83 -16.21
N PRO A 149 26.75 -7.76 -16.62
CA PRO A 149 25.81 -8.39 -15.71
C PRO A 149 26.56 -9.19 -14.64
N VAL A 150 26.07 -9.10 -13.40
CA VAL A 150 26.64 -9.81 -12.26
C VAL A 150 26.00 -11.19 -12.15
N ARG A 151 26.82 -12.24 -12.22
CA ARG A 151 26.36 -13.63 -12.10
C ARG A 151 25.74 -13.86 -10.72
N GLY A 152 24.54 -14.43 -10.70
CA GLY A 152 23.81 -14.74 -9.48
C GLY A 152 23.06 -13.56 -8.85
N ALA A 153 23.08 -12.37 -9.46
CA ALA A 153 22.22 -11.28 -9.05
C ALA A 153 20.75 -11.57 -9.41
N LEU A 154 19.82 -11.14 -8.54
CA LEU A 154 18.39 -11.10 -8.81
C LEU A 154 18.06 -10.08 -9.90
N ALA A 155 18.72 -8.92 -9.85
CA ALA A 155 18.61 -7.87 -10.84
C ALA A 155 19.90 -7.06 -10.94
N SER A 156 20.19 -6.51 -12.13
CA SER A 156 21.34 -5.64 -12.36
C SER A 156 20.96 -4.55 -13.36
N VAL A 157 21.03 -3.29 -12.92
CA VAL A 157 20.46 -2.13 -13.61
C VAL A 157 21.50 -1.04 -13.77
N ALA A 158 21.68 -0.54 -15.00
CA ALA A 158 22.58 0.57 -15.27
C ALA A 158 22.07 1.88 -14.67
N THR A 159 22.94 2.64 -14.00
CA THR A 159 22.63 4.00 -13.49
C THR A 159 23.37 5.09 -14.26
N ALA A 160 24.64 4.85 -14.59
CA ALA A 160 25.47 5.74 -15.40
C ALA A 160 26.37 4.91 -16.33
N ALA A 161 27.16 5.59 -17.17
CA ALA A 161 28.23 4.93 -17.92
C ALA A 161 29.13 4.15 -16.94
N ASP A 162 29.24 2.85 -17.19
CA ASP A 162 30.02 1.88 -16.40
C ASP A 162 29.62 1.68 -14.94
N ARG A 163 28.46 2.19 -14.50
CA ARG A 163 27.93 1.98 -13.15
C ARG A 163 26.61 1.23 -13.15
N CYS A 164 26.50 0.25 -12.28
CA CYS A 164 25.30 -0.56 -12.11
C CYS A 164 24.89 -0.65 -10.65
N LEU A 165 23.59 -0.69 -10.42
CA LEU A 165 23.03 -1.16 -9.16
C LEU A 165 22.71 -2.64 -9.31
N VAL A 166 23.13 -3.43 -8.33
CA VAL A 166 23.05 -4.88 -8.36
C VAL A 166 22.32 -5.34 -7.11
N LEU A 167 21.19 -6.01 -7.33
CA LEU A 167 20.42 -6.66 -6.28
C LEU A 167 20.88 -8.11 -6.19
N LEU A 168 21.58 -8.45 -5.11
CA LEU A 168 22.07 -9.78 -4.83
C LEU A 168 21.07 -10.55 -3.95
N PRO A 169 20.93 -11.87 -4.15
CA PRO A 169 19.98 -12.67 -3.41
C PRO A 169 20.32 -12.76 -1.93
N VAL A 170 19.32 -13.18 -1.15
CA VAL A 170 19.47 -13.63 0.23
C VAL A 170 20.38 -14.86 0.25
N THR A 171 21.45 -14.82 1.04
CA THR A 171 22.37 -15.96 1.21
C THR A 171 22.19 -16.69 2.55
N GLU A 172 21.52 -16.05 3.51
CA GLU A 172 21.33 -16.56 4.87
C GLU A 172 19.86 -16.39 5.28
N ALA A 173 19.33 -17.31 6.09
CA ALA A 173 17.99 -17.16 6.65
C ALA A 173 17.91 -15.84 7.44
N GLU A 174 16.75 -15.17 7.40
CA GLU A 174 16.52 -13.89 8.09
C GLU A 174 17.38 -12.71 7.59
N SER A 175 18.04 -12.86 6.44
CA SER A 175 18.80 -11.78 5.80
C SER A 175 18.05 -11.16 4.61
N CYS A 176 18.33 -9.89 4.34
CA CYS A 176 17.75 -9.17 3.22
C CYS A 176 18.68 -9.23 1.99
N PRO A 177 18.10 -9.17 0.76
CA PRO A 177 18.88 -8.97 -0.45
C PRO A 177 19.82 -7.76 -0.30
N LYS A 178 21.05 -7.91 -0.78
CA LYS A 178 22.03 -6.82 -0.73
C LYS A 178 21.89 -5.98 -1.99
N LEU A 179 21.81 -4.66 -1.82
CA LEU A 179 21.91 -3.73 -2.93
C LEU A 179 23.32 -3.15 -2.97
N GLU A 180 24.00 -3.29 -4.10
CA GLU A 180 25.37 -2.82 -4.26
C GLU A 180 25.50 -1.92 -5.49
N GLU A 181 26.36 -0.90 -5.41
CA GLU A 181 26.84 -0.18 -6.58
C GLU A 181 28.09 -0.86 -7.10
N TRP A 182 28.11 -1.15 -8.40
CA TRP A 182 29.20 -1.79 -9.11
C TRP A 182 29.75 -0.85 -10.18
N GLN A 183 31.07 -0.87 -10.37
CA GLN A 183 31.75 -0.14 -11.44
C GLN A 183 32.77 -1.04 -12.13
N HIS A 184 32.70 -1.13 -13.47
CA HIS A 184 33.56 -2.04 -14.27
C HIS A 184 33.55 -3.49 -13.76
N GLY A 185 32.37 -4.01 -13.38
CA GLY A 185 32.21 -5.38 -12.88
C GLY A 185 32.80 -5.61 -11.49
N LYS A 186 33.25 -4.52 -10.87
CA LYS A 186 33.74 -4.32 -9.49
C LYS A 186 32.65 -4.00 -8.47
N PRO A 187 32.42 -4.67 -7.32
CA PRO A 187 31.64 -4.02 -6.27
C PRO A 187 32.40 -2.76 -5.80
N LEU A 188 31.72 -1.62 -5.81
CA LEU A 188 32.26 -0.34 -5.35
C LEU A 188 31.86 -0.09 -3.89
N ARG A 189 30.58 -0.29 -3.57
CA ARG A 189 30.04 -0.13 -2.22
C ARG A 189 28.69 -0.82 -2.07
N GLN A 190 28.38 -1.22 -0.84
CA GLN A 190 27.04 -1.63 -0.45
C GLN A 190 26.17 -0.40 -0.16
N LEU A 191 24.90 -0.48 -0.56
CA LEU A 191 23.85 0.46 -0.21
C LEU A 191 22.99 -0.17 0.89
N SER A 192 22.65 0.64 1.90
CA SER A 192 21.84 0.19 3.03
C SER A 192 20.66 1.12 3.23
N PRO A 193 19.54 0.63 3.80
CA PRO A 193 18.50 1.51 4.35
C PRO A 193 19.13 2.57 5.25
N SER A 194 18.57 3.78 5.25
CA SER A 194 18.98 4.82 6.20
C SER A 194 18.76 4.33 7.63
N LYS A 195 19.54 4.80 8.59
CA LYS A 195 19.50 4.30 9.98
C LYS A 195 18.15 4.48 10.66
N ASP A 196 17.40 5.49 10.25
CA ASP A 196 16.07 5.80 10.79
C ASP A 196 14.96 4.96 10.11
N ASP A 197 15.30 4.19 9.08
CA ASP A 197 14.37 3.33 8.37
C ASP A 197 14.32 1.95 9.04
N ILE A 198 13.19 1.67 9.70
CA ILE A 198 12.90 0.38 10.34
C ILE A 198 11.68 -0.31 9.73
N THR A 199 11.03 0.32 8.74
CA THR A 199 9.73 -0.14 8.26
C THR A 199 9.70 -0.44 6.78
N SER A 200 10.59 0.13 5.96
CA SER A 200 10.58 -0.15 4.53
C SER A 200 10.86 -1.62 4.24
N SER A 201 10.48 -2.08 3.06
CA SER A 201 10.65 -3.48 2.68
C SER A 201 12.09 -3.98 2.76
N LEU A 202 13.10 -3.12 2.61
CA LEU A 202 14.50 -3.52 2.68
C LEU A 202 15.03 -3.51 4.12
N ALA A 203 14.46 -2.67 5.00
CA ALA A 203 14.79 -2.62 6.42
C ALA A 203 14.07 -3.70 7.25
N ASP A 204 12.88 -4.11 6.80
CA ASP A 204 12.04 -5.09 7.48
C ASP A 204 12.44 -6.54 7.14
N THR A 205 13.18 -7.16 8.07
CA THR A 205 13.71 -8.52 7.94
C THR A 205 12.63 -9.59 7.83
N SER A 206 11.37 -9.28 8.16
CA SER A 206 10.26 -10.22 8.05
C SER A 206 9.77 -10.42 6.62
N ARG A 207 10.04 -9.46 5.71
CA ARG A 207 9.50 -9.46 4.34
C ARG A 207 10.52 -9.18 3.25
N CYS A 208 11.71 -8.68 3.59
CA CYS A 208 12.70 -8.24 2.61
C CYS A 208 13.22 -9.33 1.65
N CYS A 209 13.19 -10.60 2.05
CA CYS A 209 13.56 -11.73 1.21
C CYS A 209 12.69 -11.88 -0.05
N SER A 210 11.48 -11.30 -0.04
CA SER A 210 10.58 -11.28 -1.19
C SER A 210 10.94 -10.25 -2.24
N ILE A 211 11.95 -9.39 -2.01
CA ILE A 211 12.46 -8.44 -3.01
C ILE A 211 13.19 -9.20 -4.12
N GLN A 212 12.76 -8.98 -5.36
CA GLN A 212 13.23 -9.73 -6.53
C GLN A 212 13.70 -8.84 -7.68
N THR A 213 13.14 -7.64 -7.80
CA THR A 213 13.38 -6.75 -8.93
C THR A 213 13.85 -5.39 -8.46
N LEU A 214 14.62 -4.77 -9.34
CA LEU A 214 15.21 -3.46 -9.16
C LEU A 214 14.87 -2.62 -10.39
N ARG A 215 14.39 -1.41 -10.17
CA ARG A 215 14.25 -0.38 -11.20
C ARG A 215 14.79 0.94 -10.71
N VAL A 216 15.24 1.77 -11.62
CA VAL A 216 15.83 3.08 -11.33
C VAL A 216 15.12 4.16 -12.13
N SER A 217 14.95 5.32 -11.50
CA SER A 217 14.66 6.56 -12.21
C SER A 217 15.70 7.60 -11.81
N LYS A 218 15.86 8.62 -12.65
CA LYS A 218 16.75 9.75 -12.37
C LYS A 218 15.95 11.02 -12.57
N ASP A 219 15.94 11.85 -11.55
CA ASP A 219 15.28 13.15 -11.58
C ASP A 219 16.11 14.15 -10.78
N ASN A 220 16.28 15.36 -11.32
CA ASN A 220 17.15 16.41 -10.76
C ASN A 220 18.56 15.94 -10.35
N GLY A 221 19.13 14.99 -11.09
CA GLY A 221 20.47 14.44 -10.83
C GLY A 221 20.53 13.41 -9.70
N GLN A 222 19.41 13.14 -9.02
CA GLN A 222 19.30 12.14 -7.97
C GLN A 222 18.74 10.83 -8.52
N TYR A 223 19.28 9.71 -8.06
CA TYR A 223 18.74 8.39 -8.40
C TYR A 223 17.66 8.01 -7.40
N ARG A 224 16.53 7.57 -7.92
CA ARG A 224 15.50 6.88 -7.15
C ARG A 224 15.46 5.43 -7.56
N ILE A 225 15.21 4.58 -6.59
CA ILE A 225 15.21 3.13 -6.70
C ILE A 225 13.80 2.66 -6.38
N ARG A 226 13.28 1.75 -7.18
CA ARG A 226 12.05 1.01 -6.90
C ARG A 226 12.44 -0.46 -6.73
N LEU A 227 12.15 -1.00 -5.55
CA LEU A 227 12.31 -2.42 -5.26
C LEU A 227 10.94 -3.07 -5.30
N GLN A 228 10.80 -4.17 -6.04
CA GLN A 228 9.56 -4.91 -6.10
C GLN A 228 9.80 -6.41 -5.94
N GLY A 229 8.76 -7.12 -5.56
CA GLY A 229 8.73 -8.57 -5.58
C GLY A 229 7.53 -9.11 -4.83
N GLU A 230 7.44 -10.42 -4.75
CA GLU A 230 6.35 -11.09 -4.04
C GLU A 230 6.81 -12.43 -3.48
N GLY A 231 6.29 -12.82 -2.33
CA GLY A 231 6.71 -14.05 -1.68
C GLY A 231 6.12 -14.23 -0.29
N ARG A 232 6.44 -15.35 0.35
CA ARG A 232 6.09 -15.57 1.75
C ARG A 232 6.98 -14.74 2.67
N ASP A 233 6.51 -14.52 3.89
CA ASP A 233 7.35 -13.96 4.94
C ASP A 233 8.64 -14.78 5.09
N CYS A 234 9.71 -14.08 5.49
CA CYS A 234 11.06 -14.62 5.50
C CYS A 234 11.31 -15.65 6.59
N TYR A 235 10.37 -15.79 7.52
CA TYR A 235 10.42 -16.75 8.62
C TYR A 235 9.64 -18.04 8.32
N GLY A 236 9.13 -18.20 7.09
CA GLY A 236 8.45 -19.42 6.66
C GLY A 236 7.03 -19.55 7.17
N GLY A 237 6.41 -18.46 7.57
CA GLY A 237 4.99 -18.41 7.90
C GLY A 237 4.09 -18.49 6.65
N THR A 238 2.86 -18.03 6.84
CA THR A 238 1.79 -18.09 5.83
C THR A 238 1.47 -16.73 5.22
N ALA A 239 2.02 -15.65 5.78
CA ALA A 239 1.79 -14.32 5.25
C ALA A 239 2.47 -14.23 3.88
N TYR A 240 1.78 -13.63 2.90
CA TYR A 240 2.33 -13.45 1.57
C TYR A 240 2.47 -11.96 1.28
N ASP A 241 3.68 -11.48 1.16
CA ASP A 241 3.97 -10.06 0.95
C ASP A 241 4.10 -9.73 -0.53
N LEU A 242 3.50 -8.60 -0.89
CA LEU A 242 3.76 -7.86 -2.11
C LEU A 242 4.67 -6.69 -1.74
N ILE A 243 5.82 -6.62 -2.39
CA ILE A 243 6.80 -5.55 -2.20
C ILE A 243 6.72 -4.57 -3.36
N ASP A 244 6.59 -3.29 -3.03
CA ASP A 244 6.75 -2.19 -3.99
C ASP A 244 7.14 -0.90 -3.26
N THR A 245 8.44 -0.65 -3.14
CA THR A 245 8.95 0.46 -2.31
C THR A 245 9.91 1.33 -3.09
N LEU A 246 9.72 2.64 -2.96
CA LEU A 246 10.51 3.70 -3.55
C LEU A 246 11.51 4.25 -2.55
N TYR A 247 12.76 4.40 -2.99
CA TYR A 247 13.86 4.96 -2.21
C TYR A 247 14.56 6.06 -2.99
N LEU A 248 15.01 7.07 -2.27
CA LEU A 248 15.97 8.06 -2.75
C LEU A 248 17.39 7.65 -2.34
N LEU A 249 18.29 7.55 -3.32
CA LEU A 249 19.70 7.28 -3.06
C LEU A 249 20.43 8.55 -2.62
N LYS A 250 20.91 8.58 -1.37
CA LYS A 250 21.75 9.65 -0.82
C LYS A 250 23.08 9.09 -0.33
N GLY A 251 24.15 9.31 -1.10
CA GLY A 251 25.44 8.72 -0.76
C GLY A 251 25.37 7.20 -0.87
N ASN A 252 25.57 6.50 0.24
CA ASN A 252 25.42 5.04 0.39
C ASN A 252 24.10 4.63 1.08
N GLU A 253 23.22 5.59 1.38
CA GLU A 253 21.95 5.33 2.06
C GLU A 253 20.78 5.35 1.08
N LEU A 254 19.81 4.47 1.37
CA LEU A 254 18.49 4.41 0.75
C LEU A 254 17.51 5.03 1.72
N VAL A 255 17.05 6.25 1.42
CA VAL A 255 16.02 6.93 2.21
C VAL A 255 14.66 6.52 1.65
N PRO A 256 13.77 5.89 2.42
CA PRO A 256 12.45 5.52 1.92
C PRO A 256 11.66 6.80 1.55
N GLU A 257 11.10 6.83 0.35
CA GLU A 257 10.21 7.91 -0.10
C GLU A 257 8.75 7.48 0.01
N GLN A 258 8.44 6.26 -0.41
CA GLN A 258 7.09 5.73 -0.40
C GLN A 258 7.07 4.21 -0.40
N ASP A 259 6.26 3.60 0.43
CA ASP A 259 6.04 2.15 0.48
C ASP A 259 4.60 1.83 0.03
N PHE A 260 4.47 1.12 -1.08
CA PHE A 260 3.20 0.64 -1.63
C PHE A 260 2.97 -0.86 -1.34
N SER A 261 3.84 -1.47 -0.55
CA SER A 261 3.79 -2.88 -0.20
C SER A 261 2.52 -3.22 0.58
N GLY A 262 2.13 -4.48 0.53
CA GLY A 262 1.00 -4.98 1.29
C GLY A 262 1.08 -6.48 1.49
N THR A 263 0.44 -6.96 2.55
CA THR A 263 0.37 -8.38 2.88
C THR A 263 -0.97 -8.95 2.41
N ARG A 264 -0.92 -10.15 1.83
CA ARG A 264 -2.05 -10.99 1.41
C ARG A 264 -2.31 -12.08 2.44
#